data_AF-A0A2A8D5K4-F1
#
_entry.id   AF-A0A2A8D5K4-F1
#
_cell.length_a   1.000
_cell.length_b   1.000
_cell.length_c   1.000
_cell.angle_alpha   90.00
_cell.angle_beta   90.00
_cell.angle_gamma   90.00
#
_symmetry.space_group_name_H-M   'P 1'
#
loop_
_entity.id
_entity.type
_entity.pdbx_description
1 polymer ?
#
loop_
_entity_poly.entity_id
_entity_poly.type
_entity_poly.pdbx_seq_one_letter_code
_entity_poly.pdbx_strand_id
1 'polypeptide(L)'
;MTAPQLLFYATLIIDGLLALVVAWICILAFVRSVMAPANMYTFNGKRSKNFWMAMTGGSAAVGLLGVWSALSFTYNPSATSSVVLFQLVAATISSVFLAGVWPAVGGNRRY
;
A
#
# COMPACT_ATOMS: atom_id res chain seq x y z
N MET A 1 -34.57 -5.39 7.82
CA MET A 1 -33.12 -5.65 7.75
C MET A 1 -32.73 -6.41 9.01
N THR A 2 -32.21 -7.63 8.89
CA THR A 2 -31.83 -8.45 10.05
C THR A 2 -30.42 -8.10 10.54
N ALA A 3 -30.11 -8.37 11.82
CA ALA A 3 -28.79 -8.13 12.39
C ALA A 3 -27.62 -8.70 11.54
N PRO A 4 -27.67 -9.93 11.01
CA PRO A 4 -26.59 -10.45 10.14
C PRO A 4 -26.48 -9.71 8.81
N GLN A 5 -27.58 -9.22 8.25
CA GLN A 5 -27.55 -8.41 7.03
C GLN A 5 -26.85 -7.07 7.28
N LEU A 6 -27.12 -6.42 8.42
CA LEU A 6 -26.46 -5.17 8.77
C LEU A 6 -24.95 -5.33 8.92
N LEU A 7 -24.51 -6.38 9.63
CA LEU A 7 -23.08 -6.69 9.78
C LEU A 7 -22.42 -6.95 8.44
N PHE A 8 -23.09 -7.67 7.55
CA PHE A 8 -22.59 -7.94 6.21
C PHE A 8 -22.28 -6.66 5.42
N TYR A 9 -23.26 -5.74 5.34
CA TYR A 9 -23.06 -4.48 4.62
C TYR A 9 -22.02 -3.58 5.30
N ALA A 10 -21.99 -3.55 6.62
CA ALA A 10 -21.00 -2.77 7.38
C ALA A 10 -19.57 -3.26 7.08
N THR A 11 -19.33 -4.57 7.18
CA THR A 11 -18.01 -5.16 6.89
C THR A 11 -17.59 -4.89 5.44
N LEU A 12 -18.50 -5.08 4.48
CA LEU A 12 -18.20 -4.84 3.07
C LEU A 12 -17.76 -3.39 2.80
N ILE A 13 -18.47 -2.42 3.39
CA ILE A 13 -18.15 -0.99 3.23
C ILE A 13 -16.81 -0.68 3.90
N ILE A 14 -16.58 -1.16 5.13
CA ILE A 14 -15.35 -0.89 5.89
C ILE A 14 -14.14 -1.48 5.15
N ASP A 15 -14.21 -2.75 4.76
CA ASP A 15 -13.11 -3.45 4.08
C ASP A 15 -12.84 -2.84 2.70
N GLY A 16 -13.89 -2.46 1.97
CA GLY A 16 -13.77 -1.77 0.69
C GLY A 16 -13.06 -0.41 0.81
N LEU A 17 -13.46 0.41 1.79
CA LEU A 17 -12.82 1.70 2.05
C LEU A 17 -11.37 1.53 2.50
N LEU A 18 -11.10 0.56 3.39
CA LEU A 18 -9.75 0.27 3.85
C LEU A 18 -8.84 -0.16 2.69
N ALA A 19 -9.33 -1.06 1.84
CA ALA A 19 -8.58 -1.54 0.67
C ALA A 19 -8.23 -0.38 -0.28
N LEU A 20 -9.18 0.54 -0.52
CA LEU A 20 -8.93 1.73 -1.36
C LEU A 20 -7.87 2.66 -0.76
N VAL A 21 -7.93 2.90 0.55
CA VAL A 21 -6.93 3.75 1.24
C VAL A 21 -5.54 3.10 1.21
N VAL A 22 -5.46 1.79 1.46
CA VAL A 22 -4.18 1.05 1.39
C VAL A 22 -3.62 1.11 -0.03
N ALA A 23 -4.44 0.82 -1.05
CA ALA A 23 -4.01 0.89 -2.45
C ALA A 23 -3.49 2.29 -2.82
N TRP A 24 -4.18 3.35 -2.38
CA TRP A 24 -3.73 4.72 -2.59
C TRP A 24 -2.33 4.98 -2.00
N ILE A 25 -2.10 4.58 -0.75
CA ILE A 25 -0.82 4.76 -0.07
C ILE A 25 0.30 3.97 -0.79
N CYS A 26 0.01 2.73 -1.20
CA CYS A 26 0.97 1.89 -1.90
C CYS A 26 1.35 2.46 -3.27
N ILE A 27 0.36 2.93 -4.05
CA ILE A 27 0.58 3.57 -5.35
C ILE A 27 1.40 4.84 -5.17
N LEU A 28 1.05 5.68 -4.19
CA LEU A 28 1.79 6.91 -3.90
C LEU A 28 3.26 6.63 -3.55
N ALA A 29 3.51 5.63 -2.70
CA ALA A 29 4.86 5.20 -2.34
C ALA A 29 5.64 4.73 -3.58
N PHE A 30 5.02 3.91 -4.43
CA PHE A 30 5.65 3.44 -5.66
C PHE A 30 5.99 4.56 -6.63
N VAL A 31 5.03 5.44 -6.95
CA VAL A 31 5.24 6.59 -7.84
C VAL A 31 6.40 7.45 -7.33
N ARG A 32 6.42 7.75 -6.02
CA ARG A 32 7.51 8.50 -5.40
C ARG A 32 8.86 7.79 -5.49
N SER A 33 8.89 6.47 -5.27
CA SER A 33 10.12 5.67 -5.41
C SER A 33 10.70 5.72 -6.82
N VAL A 34 9.84 5.70 -7.84
CA VAL A 34 10.20 5.78 -9.26
C VAL A 34 10.76 7.18 -9.60
N MET A 35 10.08 8.23 -9.12
CA MET A 35 10.44 9.62 -9.37
C MET A 35 11.75 10.06 -8.68
N ALA A 36 12.11 9.43 -7.56
CA ALA A 36 13.34 9.76 -6.84
C ALA A 36 14.60 9.37 -7.65
N PRO A 37 15.60 10.25 -7.79
CA PRO A 37 16.82 9.94 -8.52
C PRO A 37 17.74 9.01 -7.70
N ALA A 38 18.47 8.13 -8.37
CA ALA A 38 19.21 7.04 -7.72
C ALA A 38 20.36 7.53 -6.83
N ASN A 39 21.03 8.62 -7.22
CA ASN A 39 22.11 9.27 -6.47
C ASN A 39 21.68 9.76 -5.08
N MET A 40 20.41 10.15 -4.91
CA MET A 40 19.90 10.62 -3.63
C MET A 40 19.76 9.51 -2.59
N TYR A 41 19.56 8.26 -3.03
CA TYR A 41 19.52 7.12 -2.11
C TYR A 41 20.90 6.85 -1.50
N THR A 42 21.95 6.86 -2.33
CA THR A 42 23.32 6.62 -1.88
C THR A 42 23.86 7.80 -1.07
N PHE A 43 23.61 9.03 -1.50
CA PHE A 43 24.03 10.24 -0.80
C PHE A 43 23.46 10.31 0.64
N ASN A 44 22.19 9.92 0.82
CA ASN A 44 21.53 9.91 2.13
C ASN A 44 21.71 8.59 2.91
N GLY A 45 22.61 7.70 2.48
CA GLY A 45 22.89 6.43 3.16
C GLY A 45 21.69 5.48 3.27
N LYS A 46 20.71 5.59 2.36
CA LYS A 46 19.53 4.70 2.32
C LYS A 46 19.83 3.46 1.48
N ARG A 47 19.01 2.40 1.64
CA ARG A 47 18.98 1.27 0.70
C ARG A 47 18.73 1.77 -0.73
N SER A 48 19.22 1.03 -1.73
CA SER A 48 19.25 1.47 -3.13
C SER A 48 17.87 1.76 -3.73
N LYS A 49 17.84 2.53 -4.83
CA LYS A 49 16.62 2.82 -5.59
C LYS A 49 15.88 1.55 -5.99
N ASN A 50 16.60 0.56 -6.55
CA ASN A 50 16.01 -0.69 -7.02
C ASN A 50 15.35 -1.47 -5.87
N PHE A 51 15.95 -1.47 -4.68
CA PHE A 51 15.35 -2.09 -3.50
C PHE A 51 14.00 -1.45 -3.15
N TRP A 52 13.95 -0.13 -3.05
CA TRP A 52 12.72 0.57 -2.69
C TRP A 52 11.66 0.51 -3.78
N MET A 53 12.05 0.57 -5.06
CA MET A 53 11.13 0.38 -6.18
C MET A 53 10.53 -1.02 -6.19
N ALA A 54 11.32 -2.07 -5.93
CA ALA A 54 10.80 -3.44 -5.87
C ALA A 54 9.82 -3.62 -4.70
N MET A 55 10.17 -3.12 -3.52
CA MET A 55 9.34 -3.23 -2.31
C MET A 55 8.02 -2.46 -2.43
N THR A 56 8.09 -1.20 -2.88
CA THR A 56 6.88 -0.38 -3.07
C THR A 56 6.07 -0.83 -4.29
N GLY A 57 6.72 -1.35 -5.34
CA GLY A 57 6.04 -1.95 -6.50
C GLY A 57 5.26 -3.21 -6.14
N GLY A 58 5.87 -4.12 -5.36
CA GLY A 58 5.17 -5.28 -4.80
C GLY A 58 4.00 -4.86 -3.91
N SER A 59 4.20 -3.82 -3.09
CA SER A 59 3.14 -3.27 -2.25
C SER A 59 1.97 -2.68 -3.07
N ALA A 60 2.25 -1.98 -4.17
CA ALA A 60 1.24 -1.46 -5.07
C ALA A 60 0.44 -2.59 -5.75
N ALA A 61 1.11 -3.66 -6.18
CA ALA A 61 0.43 -4.83 -6.73
C ALA A 61 -0.50 -5.48 -5.70
N VAL A 62 -0.04 -5.66 -4.45
CA VAL A 62 -0.86 -6.19 -3.36
C VAL A 62 -2.04 -5.27 -3.04
N GLY A 63 -1.84 -3.95 -3.01
CA GLY A 63 -2.91 -2.97 -2.80
C GLY A 63 -4.00 -3.06 -3.87
N LEU A 64 -3.62 -3.15 -5.15
CA LEU A 64 -4.56 -3.31 -6.26
C LEU A 64 -5.31 -4.65 -6.21
N LEU A 65 -4.62 -5.75 -5.91
CA LEU A 65 -5.25 -7.06 -5.70
C LEU A 65 -6.18 -7.05 -4.49
N GLY A 66 -5.86 -6.27 -3.46
CA GLY A 66 -6.70 -6.04 -2.29
C GLY A 66 -8.01 -5.36 -2.64
N VAL A 67 -7.96 -4.30 -3.44
CA VAL A 67 -9.16 -3.62 -3.97
C VAL A 67 -9.99 -4.57 -4.84
N TRP A 68 -9.33 -5.30 -5.74
CA TRP A 68 -10.01 -6.32 -6.56
C TRP A 68 -10.74 -7.36 -5.70
N SER A 69 -10.07 -7.87 -4.67
CA SER A 69 -10.65 -8.83 -3.72
C SER A 69 -11.85 -8.25 -2.98
N ALA A 70 -11.77 -7.00 -2.50
CA ALA A 70 -12.85 -6.35 -1.77
C ALA A 70 -14.07 -6.06 -2.67
N LEU A 71 -13.85 -5.73 -3.95
CA LEU A 71 -14.92 -5.42 -4.91
C LEU A 71 -15.55 -6.65 -5.57
N SER A 72 -14.89 -7.80 -5.56
CA SER A 72 -15.37 -9.04 -6.19
C SER A 72 -16.63 -9.65 -5.53
N PHE A 73 -17.21 -8.98 -4.52
CA PHE A 73 -18.49 -9.27 -3.85
C PHE A 73 -18.68 -10.72 -3.39
N THR A 74 -17.60 -11.51 -3.33
CA THR A 74 -17.61 -12.89 -2.88
C THR A 74 -17.25 -12.87 -1.40
N TYR A 75 -18.28 -12.84 -0.55
CA TYR A 75 -18.09 -13.00 0.88
C TYR A 75 -17.61 -14.42 1.17
N ASN A 76 -16.31 -14.57 1.36
CA ASN A 76 -15.72 -15.78 1.89
C ASN A 76 -15.15 -15.47 3.28
N PRO A 77 -15.89 -15.76 4.37
CA PRO A 77 -15.44 -15.48 5.73
C PRO A 77 -14.14 -16.21 6.11
N SER A 78 -13.71 -17.20 5.30
CA SER A 78 -12.49 -17.99 5.48
C SER A 78 -11.28 -17.42 4.73
N ALA A 79 -11.48 -16.56 3.72
CA ALA A 79 -10.39 -16.01 2.90
C ALA A 79 -9.81 -14.70 3.46
N THR A 80 -10.44 -14.14 4.48
CA THR A 80 -10.14 -12.81 5.03
C THR A 80 -8.78 -12.73 5.71
N SER A 81 -8.26 -13.82 6.29
CA SER A 81 -7.07 -13.76 7.15
C SER A 81 -5.76 -13.54 6.40
N SER A 82 -5.54 -14.19 5.25
CA SER A 82 -4.26 -14.10 4.53
C SER A 82 -4.15 -12.82 3.69
N VAL A 83 -5.23 -12.41 3.02
CA VAL A 83 -5.27 -11.19 2.21
C VAL A 83 -5.03 -9.95 3.09
N VAL A 84 -5.60 -9.92 4.29
CA VAL A 84 -5.38 -8.82 5.26
C VAL A 84 -3.92 -8.74 5.71
N LEU A 85 -3.24 -9.88 5.94
CA LEU A 85 -1.82 -9.87 6.30
C LEU A 85 -0.94 -9.31 5.18
N PHE A 86 -1.19 -9.69 3.92
CA PHE A 86 -0.43 -9.14 2.80
C PHE A 86 -0.69 -7.65 2.61
N GLN A 87 -1.93 -7.19 2.75
CA GLN A 87 -2.26 -5.76 2.71
C GLN A 87 -1.58 -4.99 3.85
N LEU A 88 -1.51 -5.57 5.06
CA LEU A 88 -0.80 -4.97 6.19
C LEU A 88 0.71 -4.85 5.90
N VAL A 89 1.33 -5.90 5.37
CA VAL A 89 2.74 -5.87 4.96
C VAL A 89 2.97 -4.81 3.87
N ALA A 90 2.11 -4.75 2.86
CA ALA A 90 2.19 -3.73 1.81
C ALA A 90 2.06 -2.29 2.37
N ALA A 91 1.11 -2.08 3.28
CA ALA A 91 0.88 -0.79 3.93
C ALA A 91 2.08 -0.37 4.80
N THR A 92 2.67 -1.31 5.55
CA THR A 92 3.85 -1.03 6.39
C THR A 92 5.09 -0.70 5.57
N ILE A 93 5.37 -1.45 4.50
CA ILE A 93 6.47 -1.13 3.58
C ILE A 93 6.29 0.27 2.98
N SER A 94 5.06 0.57 2.53
CA SER A 94 4.73 1.84 1.89
C SER A 94 4.82 3.02 2.86
N SER A 95 4.36 2.86 4.10
CA SER A 95 4.45 3.90 5.13
C SER A 95 5.88 4.15 5.58
N VAL A 96 6.70 3.10 5.75
CA VAL A 96 8.13 3.24 6.04
C VAL A 96 8.85 4.00 4.93
N PHE A 97 8.55 3.71 3.67
CA PHE A 97 9.11 4.46 2.55
C PHE A 97 8.68 5.94 2.59
N LEU A 98 7.38 6.22 2.71
CA LEU A 98 6.85 7.57 2.68
C LEU A 98 7.30 8.44 3.86
N ALA A 99 7.43 7.85 5.05
CA ALA A 99 7.82 8.56 6.25
C ALA A 99 9.34 8.67 6.43
N GLY A 100 10.09 7.60 6.11
CA GLY A 100 11.51 7.50 6.45
C GLY A 100 12.49 7.66 5.29
N VAL A 101 12.03 7.47 4.05
CA VAL A 101 12.89 7.44 2.85
C VAL A 101 12.58 8.63 1.96
N TRP A 102 11.31 8.83 1.60
CA TRP A 102 10.87 9.88 0.69
C TRP A 102 11.33 11.29 1.10
N PRO A 103 11.27 11.72 2.38
CA PRO A 103 11.74 13.05 2.75
C PRO A 103 13.23 13.27 2.45
N ALA A 104 14.05 12.23 2.51
CA ALA A 104 15.49 12.30 2.22
C ALA A 104 15.79 12.28 0.71
N VAL A 105 15.07 11.45 -0.05
CA VAL A 105 15.39 11.21 -1.47
C VAL A 105 14.55 12.04 -2.45
N GLY A 106 13.35 12.46 -2.02
CA GLY A 106 12.43 13.31 -2.77
C GLY A 106 12.48 14.78 -2.36
N GLY A 107 13.22 15.10 -1.30
CA GLY A 107 13.36 16.45 -0.76
C GLY A 107 14.04 17.40 -1.75
N ASN A 108 13.24 18.33 -2.28
CA ASN A 108 13.60 19.61 -2.87
C ASN A 108 14.81 19.64 -3.84
N ARG A 109 14.48 19.73 -5.14
CA ARG A 109 15.35 20.19 -6.25
C ARG A 109 15.79 21.66 -6.10
N ARG A 110 16.18 22.09 -4.90
CA ARG A 110 16.70 23.44 -4.66
C ARG A 110 18.22 23.34 -4.67
N TYR A 111 18.76 23.35 -5.88
CA TYR A 111 20.13 23.76 -6.13
C TYR A 111 20.18 25.28 -6.09
#